data_AF-A0A919P152-F1
#
_entry.id   AF-A0A919P152-F1
#
_cell.length_a   1.000
_cell.length_b   1.000
_cell.length_c   1.000
_cell.angle_alpha   90.00
_cell.angle_beta   90.00
_cell.angle_gamma   90.00
#
_symmetry.space_group_name_H-M   'P 1'
#
loop_
_entity.id
_entity.type
_entity.pdbx_description
1 polymer ?
#
loop_
_entity_poly.entity_id
_entity_poly.type
_entity_poly.pdbx_seq_one_letter_code
_entity_poly.pdbx_strand_id
1 'polypeptide(L)'
;MDSDLDALLARGAGDLERQVPAMADRAFGSVRGAVRRRRVRRHAVESVAAVAGVAAVGVVAWLGAAHGTPAPAHTPSVTSSTSPSATPSSSPSATSSTAPPTAPPDDAAGIARVLSPSTGETWQEPVEDPGMTERLTEFGGQRAFLVGHHGDASIYALVNDEWPSSSIEGLYERVGETVSLIGCPVSADRCSPRVDGSLEHPGLLIDTTTRYESLTVPTSIRVSPTFGVTTTATTAVEWRGVYGDGGSMVGGSPLGYQVPSESRTLRQIGGARLVELRSPASGVVPGLTPLHYAYVTPMGGAFLLEAKDVDVADVASFRWDDGVDRPSAYPDRDGSGAPGAQQCFLSLLAAEADHVDADWRAAGTASDGRRVWVPVPGGNPVSHAVYAHERDSSFTYDEASEEFVDGAAAYPYTEEQFLDHHALFAVQGPDDEWLLGLREDSAATVYECA
;
A
#
# COMPACT_ATOMS: atom_id res chain seq x y z
N MET A 1 -53.72 18.92 5.56
CA MET A 1 -52.98 18.12 4.56
C MET A 1 -51.77 17.46 5.20
N ASP A 2 -51.01 18.16 6.05
CA ASP A 2 -49.86 17.57 6.77
C ASP A 2 -50.20 16.38 7.68
N SER A 3 -51.36 16.40 8.36
CA SER A 3 -51.76 15.31 9.27
C SER A 3 -52.01 13.96 8.59
N ASP A 4 -52.40 13.97 7.30
CA ASP A 4 -52.62 12.73 6.55
C ASP A 4 -51.31 12.15 6.03
N LEU A 5 -50.31 13.00 5.74
CA LEU A 5 -48.98 12.56 5.32
C LEU A 5 -48.24 11.91 6.50
N ASP A 6 -48.26 12.53 7.68
CA ASP A 6 -47.66 11.95 8.88
C ASP A 6 -48.30 10.60 9.26
N ALA A 7 -49.62 10.49 9.12
CA ALA A 7 -50.34 9.24 9.36
C ALA A 7 -49.99 8.15 8.34
N LEU A 8 -49.77 8.52 7.06
CA LEU A 8 -49.34 7.60 6.01
C LEU A 8 -47.89 7.16 6.20
N LEU A 9 -46.99 8.07 6.58
CA LEU A 9 -45.58 7.77 6.86
C LEU A 9 -45.43 6.87 8.08
N ALA A 10 -46.15 7.16 9.17
CA ALA A 10 -46.14 6.33 10.37
C ALA A 10 -46.66 4.91 10.09
N ARG A 11 -47.69 4.78 9.24
CA ARG A 11 -48.23 3.47 8.83
C ARG A 11 -47.27 2.73 7.91
N GLY A 12 -46.63 3.43 6.97
CA GLY A 12 -45.61 2.87 6.08
C GLY A 12 -44.39 2.36 6.84
N ALA A 13 -43.91 3.12 7.84
CA ALA A 13 -42.82 2.70 8.71
C ALA A 13 -43.17 1.42 9.50
N GLY A 14 -44.38 1.37 10.08
CA GLY A 14 -44.83 0.21 10.83
C GLY A 14 -45.15 -1.03 9.97
N ASP A 15 -45.43 -0.87 8.67
CA ASP A 15 -45.58 -1.98 7.73
C ASP A 15 -44.21 -2.48 7.24
N LEU A 16 -43.23 -1.59 7.04
CA LEU A 16 -41.84 -1.95 6.75
C LEU A 16 -41.20 -2.73 7.90
N GLU A 17 -41.35 -2.26 9.15
CA GLU A 17 -40.84 -2.97 10.34
C GLU A 17 -41.45 -4.37 10.51
N ARG A 18 -42.68 -4.59 10.04
CA ARG A 18 -43.37 -5.89 10.11
C ARG A 18 -43.03 -6.83 8.95
N GLN A 19 -42.66 -6.30 7.79
CA GLN A 19 -42.38 -7.09 6.58
C GLN A 19 -40.90 -7.48 6.44
N VAL A 20 -39.99 -6.77 7.11
CA VAL A 20 -38.60 -7.19 7.22
C VAL A 20 -38.54 -8.30 8.26
N PRO A 21 -38.24 -9.57 7.90
CA PRO A 21 -37.92 -10.59 8.89
C PRO A 21 -36.81 -10.04 9.75
N ALA A 22 -36.83 -10.24 11.08
CA ALA A 22 -35.78 -9.79 11.98
C ALA A 22 -34.41 -10.22 11.46
N MET A 23 -33.80 -9.38 10.61
CA MET A 23 -32.51 -9.60 9.98
C MET A 23 -31.50 -9.24 11.05
N ALA A 24 -31.36 -10.22 11.94
CA ALA A 24 -30.19 -10.56 12.71
C ALA A 24 -29.57 -9.40 13.51
N ASP A 25 -30.09 -9.20 14.73
CA ASP A 25 -29.30 -8.69 15.87
C ASP A 25 -27.97 -9.45 16.03
N ARG A 26 -27.91 -10.71 15.55
CA ARG A 26 -26.68 -11.50 15.48
C ARG A 26 -25.73 -11.08 14.36
N ALA A 27 -26.22 -10.60 13.21
CA ALA A 27 -25.38 -10.11 12.11
C ALA A 27 -24.89 -8.69 12.39
N PHE A 28 -25.76 -7.81 12.91
CA PHE A 28 -25.31 -6.51 13.40
C PHE A 28 -24.40 -6.62 14.64
N GLY A 29 -24.64 -7.60 15.51
CA GLY A 29 -23.79 -7.93 16.65
C GLY A 29 -22.43 -8.53 16.24
N SER A 30 -22.38 -9.37 15.21
CA SER A 30 -21.13 -9.92 14.68
C SER A 30 -20.32 -8.84 13.96
N VAL A 31 -20.95 -7.95 13.20
CA VAL A 31 -20.31 -6.80 12.55
C VAL A 31 -19.78 -5.81 13.59
N ARG A 32 -20.59 -5.39 14.58
CA ARG A 32 -20.09 -4.54 15.69
C ARG A 32 -18.98 -5.21 16.49
N GLY A 33 -19.10 -6.52 16.73
CA GLY A 33 -18.08 -7.31 17.41
C GLY A 33 -16.79 -7.47 16.60
N ALA A 34 -16.87 -7.53 15.26
CA ALA A 34 -15.74 -7.58 14.36
C ALA A 34 -15.05 -6.22 14.25
N VAL A 35 -15.81 -5.14 14.08
CA VAL A 35 -15.31 -3.76 14.08
C VAL A 35 -14.64 -3.42 15.41
N ARG A 36 -15.26 -3.74 16.54
CA ARG A 36 -14.65 -3.52 17.87
C ARG A 36 -13.38 -4.34 18.06
N ARG A 37 -13.34 -5.60 17.60
CA ARG A 37 -12.13 -6.44 17.66
C ARG A 37 -11.02 -5.93 16.72
N ARG A 38 -11.37 -5.39 15.56
CA ARG A 38 -10.44 -4.77 14.61
C ARG A 38 -9.84 -3.49 15.20
N ARG A 39 -10.66 -2.62 15.81
CA ARG A 39 -10.19 -1.43 16.55
C ARG A 39 -9.26 -1.78 17.70
N VAL A 40 -9.60 -2.78 18.52
CA VAL A 40 -8.75 -3.23 19.64
C VAL A 40 -7.43 -3.82 19.13
N ARG A 41 -7.42 -4.57 18.02
CA ARG A 41 -6.17 -5.08 17.44
C ARG A 41 -5.29 -3.98 16.87
N ARG A 42 -5.86 -3.02 16.14
CA ARG A 42 -5.11 -1.88 15.58
C ARG A 42 -4.47 -1.03 16.67
N HIS A 43 -5.24 -0.65 17.69
CA HIS A 43 -4.69 0.08 18.83
C HIS A 43 -3.70 -0.73 19.67
N ALA A 44 -3.85 -2.06 19.75
CA ALA A 44 -2.86 -2.90 20.43
C ALA A 44 -1.52 -2.93 19.68
N VAL A 45 -1.53 -2.99 18.35
CA VAL A 45 -0.32 -2.95 17.52
C VAL A 45 0.35 -1.57 17.60
N GLU A 46 -0.43 -0.49 17.46
CA GLU A 46 0.05 0.89 17.63
C GLU A 46 0.63 1.12 19.05
N SER A 47 0.00 0.58 20.09
CA SER A 47 0.49 0.69 21.48
C SER A 47 1.79 -0.08 21.70
N VAL A 48 1.96 -1.26 21.10
CA VAL A 48 3.20 -2.05 21.21
C VAL A 48 4.35 -1.36 20.49
N ALA A 49 4.10 -0.77 19.31
CA ALA A 49 5.09 0.02 18.59
C ALA A 49 5.52 1.27 19.37
N ALA A 50 4.56 1.98 19.99
CA ALA A 50 4.85 3.14 20.83
C ALA A 50 5.69 2.79 22.07
N VAL A 51 5.38 1.66 22.74
CA VAL A 51 6.16 1.18 23.90
C VAL A 51 7.58 0.77 23.48
N ALA A 52 7.75 0.12 22.32
CA ALA A 52 9.06 -0.24 21.79
C ALA A 52 9.91 1.01 21.44
N GLY A 53 9.30 2.04 20.85
CA GLY A 53 9.96 3.31 20.56
C GLY A 53 10.43 4.04 21.82
N VAL A 54 9.59 4.11 22.87
CA VAL A 54 9.96 4.74 24.15
C VAL A 54 11.07 3.95 24.86
N ALA A 55 11.06 2.62 24.80
CA ALA A 55 12.12 1.79 25.36
C ALA A 55 13.46 2.01 24.64
N ALA A 56 13.47 2.13 23.31
CA ALA A 56 14.68 2.41 22.54
C ALA A 56 15.28 3.78 22.87
N VAL A 57 14.44 4.83 22.97
CA VAL A 57 14.88 6.18 23.37
C VAL A 57 15.41 6.19 24.81
N GLY A 58 14.76 5.46 25.72
CA GLY A 58 15.21 5.31 27.11
C GLY A 58 16.59 4.65 27.22
N VAL A 59 16.86 3.60 26.44
CA VAL A 59 18.16 2.89 26.44
C VAL A 59 19.27 3.78 25.84
N VAL A 60 19.00 4.52 24.77
CA VAL A 60 19.96 5.46 24.17
C VAL A 60 20.28 6.62 25.12
N ALA A 61 19.27 7.19 25.78
CA ALA A 61 19.46 8.24 26.78
C ALA A 61 20.26 7.75 28.00
N TRP A 62 20.03 6.51 28.45
CA TRP A 62 20.75 5.92 29.57
C TRP A 62 22.22 5.64 29.25
N LEU A 63 22.51 5.11 28.05
CA LEU A 63 23.89 4.87 27.60
C LEU A 63 24.67 6.17 27.34
N GLY A 64 23.98 7.25 26.92
CA GLY A 64 24.59 8.57 26.72
C GLY A 64 24.95 9.31 28.02
N ALA A 65 24.22 9.06 29.12
CA ALA A 65 24.45 9.73 30.40
C ALA A 65 25.60 9.14 31.24
N ALA A 66 26.12 7.96 30.89
CA ALA A 66 27.03 7.19 31.74
C ALA A 66 28.54 7.57 31.63
N HIS A 67 28.93 8.56 30.82
CA HIS A 67 30.36 8.89 30.60
C HIS A 67 30.71 10.39 30.75
N GLY A 68 30.23 11.02 31.82
CA GLY A 68 30.73 12.34 32.25
C GLY A 68 31.91 12.23 33.20
N THR A 69 33.15 12.27 32.70
CA THR A 69 34.36 12.46 33.52
C THR A 69 34.46 13.93 33.97
N PRO A 70 34.72 14.22 35.26
CA PRO A 70 34.86 15.61 35.73
C PRO A 70 36.18 16.24 35.25
N ALA A 71 36.11 17.50 34.81
CA ALA A 71 37.24 18.29 34.32
C ALA A 71 38.22 18.67 35.45
N PRO A 72 39.55 18.63 35.24
CA PRO A 72 40.52 19.15 36.20
C PRO A 72 40.78 20.65 36.02
N ALA A 73 41.04 21.31 37.14
CA ALA A 73 41.25 22.75 37.32
C ALA A 73 42.59 23.27 36.77
N HIS A 74 42.60 24.57 36.42
CA HIS A 74 43.74 25.33 35.92
C HIS A 74 44.77 25.71 37.00
N THR A 75 46.06 25.65 36.66
CA THR A 75 47.12 26.47 37.27
C THR A 75 48.23 26.80 36.24
N PRO A 76 48.85 28.00 36.28
CA PRO A 76 49.79 28.45 35.24
C PRO A 76 51.28 28.37 35.68
N SER A 77 52.21 28.18 34.73
CA SER A 77 53.47 28.96 34.66
C SER A 77 54.36 28.68 33.43
N VAL A 78 54.83 29.81 32.88
CA VAL A 78 55.86 30.21 31.89
C VAL A 78 57.09 29.32 31.67
N THR A 79 57.52 29.11 30.40
CA THR A 79 58.77 29.63 29.77
C THR A 79 59.03 29.00 28.38
N SER A 80 59.44 29.84 27.44
CA SER A 80 59.70 29.67 26.01
C SER A 80 61.01 28.95 25.63
N SER A 81 61.02 28.23 24.50
CA SER A 81 62.20 28.08 23.62
C SER A 81 61.81 27.66 22.19
N THR A 82 62.62 28.09 21.24
CA THR A 82 62.43 28.28 19.78
C THR A 82 62.67 27.05 18.90
N SER A 83 61.89 26.95 17.80
CA SER A 83 62.19 26.50 16.40
C SER A 83 62.85 25.11 16.16
N PRO A 84 62.72 24.42 15.00
CA PRO A 84 62.17 24.85 13.70
C PRO A 84 61.23 23.85 12.95
N SER A 85 60.62 24.39 11.89
CA SER A 85 60.33 23.77 10.59
C SER A 85 59.81 22.33 10.52
N ALA A 86 58.50 22.20 10.25
CA ALA A 86 57.95 21.03 9.57
C ALA A 86 56.87 21.45 8.56
N THR A 87 57.07 20.96 7.35
CA THR A 87 56.26 21.01 6.14
C THR A 87 54.78 20.68 6.38
N PRO A 88 53.79 21.46 5.90
CA PRO A 88 52.42 20.97 5.82
C PRO A 88 52.30 20.01 4.65
N SER A 89 52.12 18.73 4.98
CA SER A 89 51.63 17.71 4.05
C SER A 89 50.13 17.96 3.82
N SER A 90 49.75 18.20 2.57
CA SER A 90 48.36 18.27 2.13
C SER A 90 47.70 16.90 2.30
N SER A 91 46.86 16.75 3.32
CA SER A 91 45.92 15.63 3.41
C SER A 91 44.90 15.77 2.26
N PRO A 92 44.69 14.75 1.42
CA PRO A 92 43.63 14.80 0.42
C PRO A 92 42.29 14.89 1.15
N SER A 93 41.54 15.94 0.82
CA SER A 93 40.14 16.07 1.18
C SER A 93 39.40 14.85 0.64
N ALA A 94 38.69 14.13 1.50
CA ALA A 94 37.80 13.06 1.08
C ALA A 94 36.68 13.70 0.25
N THR A 95 36.84 13.67 -1.07
CA THR A 95 35.73 13.88 -1.99
C THR A 95 34.71 12.81 -1.64
N SER A 96 33.60 13.22 -1.01
CA SER A 96 32.37 12.46 -0.95
C SER A 96 31.95 12.22 -2.40
N SER A 97 32.42 11.10 -2.95
CA SER A 97 31.96 10.60 -4.23
C SER A 97 30.52 10.19 -4.03
N THR A 98 29.61 11.08 -4.38
CA THR A 98 28.21 10.75 -4.66
C THR A 98 28.24 9.85 -5.89
N ALA A 99 28.56 8.57 -5.68
CA ALA A 99 28.28 7.57 -6.68
C ALA A 99 26.78 7.65 -6.97
N PRO A 100 26.36 7.69 -8.24
CA PRO A 100 24.94 7.61 -8.57
C PRO A 100 24.37 6.35 -7.91
N PRO A 101 23.10 6.38 -7.45
CA PRO A 101 22.47 5.23 -6.83
C PRO A 101 22.65 4.03 -7.75
N THR A 102 23.32 2.99 -7.25
CA THR A 102 23.44 1.72 -7.94
C THR A 102 22.02 1.23 -8.16
N ALA A 103 21.61 1.06 -9.41
CA ALA A 103 20.31 0.48 -9.75
C ALA A 103 20.12 -0.81 -8.92
N PRO A 104 18.92 -1.06 -8.37
CA PRO A 104 18.68 -2.26 -7.59
C PRO A 104 19.16 -3.49 -8.37
N PRO A 105 19.85 -4.44 -7.70
CA PRO A 105 20.33 -5.64 -8.36
C PRO A 105 19.14 -6.35 -9.03
N ASP A 106 19.27 -6.61 -10.33
CA ASP A 106 18.24 -7.30 -11.10
C ASP A 106 17.94 -8.65 -10.45
N ASP A 107 16.67 -8.91 -10.11
CA ASP A 107 16.21 -10.19 -9.56
C ASP A 107 16.10 -11.23 -10.66
N ALA A 108 17.20 -11.43 -11.39
CA ALA A 108 17.28 -12.33 -12.52
C ALA A 108 16.91 -13.77 -12.12
N ALA A 109 17.19 -14.17 -10.88
CA ALA A 109 16.83 -15.48 -10.36
C ALA A 109 15.31 -15.61 -10.11
N GLY A 110 14.68 -14.62 -9.47
CA GLY A 110 13.23 -14.59 -9.30
C GLY A 110 12.49 -14.55 -10.63
N ILE A 111 12.93 -13.68 -11.55
CA ILE A 111 12.39 -13.59 -12.91
C ILE A 111 12.56 -14.91 -13.67
N ALA A 112 13.74 -15.56 -13.60
CA ALA A 112 13.98 -16.84 -14.29
C ALA A 112 13.06 -17.96 -13.79
N ARG A 113 12.79 -18.03 -12.47
CA ARG A 113 11.84 -18.98 -11.89
C ARG A 113 10.43 -18.79 -12.42
N VAL A 114 9.98 -17.53 -12.53
CA VAL A 114 8.63 -17.22 -13.05
C VAL A 114 8.52 -17.51 -14.55
N LEU A 115 9.59 -17.27 -15.32
CA LEU A 115 9.60 -17.48 -16.77
C LEU A 115 9.63 -18.97 -17.16
N SER A 116 10.31 -19.79 -16.37
CA SER A 116 10.54 -21.21 -16.67
C SER A 116 10.40 -22.05 -15.40
N PRO A 117 9.18 -22.16 -14.83
CA PRO A 117 8.96 -22.92 -13.62
C PRO A 117 9.27 -24.41 -13.87
N SER A 118 10.01 -25.01 -12.95
CA SER A 118 10.36 -26.44 -12.99
C SER A 118 9.36 -27.32 -12.24
N THR A 119 8.42 -26.70 -11.53
CA THR A 119 7.44 -27.36 -10.65
C THR A 119 6.26 -28.00 -11.40
N GLY A 120 6.17 -27.87 -12.73
CA GLY A 120 5.21 -28.61 -13.55
C GLY A 120 3.75 -28.16 -13.44
N GLU A 121 3.53 -27.01 -12.81
CA GLU A 121 2.23 -26.35 -12.73
C GLU A 121 1.82 -25.69 -14.05
N THR A 122 0.52 -25.63 -14.27
CA THR A 122 -0.12 -24.91 -15.37
C THR A 122 -1.27 -24.10 -14.81
N TRP A 123 -1.44 -22.89 -15.32
CA TRP A 123 -2.47 -21.95 -14.86
C TRP A 123 -3.49 -21.71 -15.95
N GLN A 124 -4.71 -21.41 -15.53
CA GLN A 124 -5.82 -21.04 -16.39
C GLN A 124 -6.57 -19.85 -15.81
N GLU A 125 -7.44 -19.25 -16.62
CA GLU A 125 -8.40 -18.28 -16.12
C GLU A 125 -9.24 -18.91 -14.99
N PRO A 126 -9.42 -18.22 -13.84
CA PRO A 126 -10.21 -18.73 -12.73
C PRO A 126 -11.63 -19.12 -13.17
N VAL A 127 -12.03 -20.35 -12.85
CA VAL A 127 -13.40 -20.83 -13.07
C VAL A 127 -14.01 -21.19 -11.73
N GLU A 128 -15.11 -20.54 -11.37
CA GLU A 128 -15.82 -20.84 -10.13
C GLU A 128 -16.32 -22.29 -10.11
N ASP A 129 -16.07 -22.99 -9.02
CA ASP A 129 -16.53 -24.36 -8.76
C ASP A 129 -17.42 -24.38 -7.51
N PRO A 130 -18.76 -24.35 -7.68
CA PRO A 130 -19.69 -24.41 -6.56
C PRO A 130 -19.57 -25.70 -5.73
N GLY A 131 -19.21 -26.83 -6.35
CA GLY A 131 -19.05 -28.09 -5.64
C GLY A 131 -17.81 -28.09 -4.74
N MET A 132 -16.71 -27.52 -5.24
CA MET A 132 -15.53 -27.30 -4.41
C MET A 132 -15.77 -26.20 -3.36
N THR A 133 -16.62 -25.22 -3.66
CA THR A 133 -17.04 -24.19 -2.69
C THR A 133 -17.76 -24.82 -1.51
N GLU A 134 -18.78 -25.64 -1.74
CA GLU A 134 -19.48 -26.37 -0.67
C GLU A 134 -18.50 -27.17 0.18
N ARG A 135 -17.58 -27.88 -0.47
CA ARG A 135 -16.55 -28.67 0.21
C ARG A 135 -15.56 -27.82 1.02
N LEU A 136 -15.16 -26.65 0.52
CA LEU A 136 -14.17 -25.80 1.18
C LEU A 136 -14.76 -24.79 2.18
N THR A 137 -16.06 -24.49 2.09
CA THR A 137 -16.75 -23.60 3.04
C THR A 137 -16.73 -24.14 4.47
N GLU A 138 -16.65 -25.46 4.65
CA GLU A 138 -16.37 -26.08 5.95
C GLU A 138 -15.06 -25.58 6.60
N PHE A 139 -14.11 -25.09 5.78
CA PHE A 139 -12.83 -24.52 6.19
C PHE A 139 -12.80 -22.97 6.19
N GLY A 140 -13.96 -22.31 6.11
CA GLY A 140 -14.09 -20.87 6.33
C GLY A 140 -13.72 -19.96 5.16
N GLY A 141 -13.95 -20.41 3.92
CA GLY A 141 -13.95 -19.51 2.75
C GLY A 141 -15.32 -19.43 2.09
N GLN A 142 -15.49 -18.49 1.16
CA GLN A 142 -16.79 -18.21 0.56
C GLN A 142 -16.95 -18.78 -0.85
N ARG A 143 -15.89 -18.74 -1.67
CA ARG A 143 -15.93 -19.14 -3.08
C ARG A 143 -14.64 -19.85 -3.48
N ALA A 144 -14.76 -20.97 -4.18
CA ALA A 144 -13.64 -21.75 -4.69
C ALA A 144 -13.55 -21.60 -6.22
N PHE A 145 -12.33 -21.38 -6.71
CA PHE A 145 -12.04 -21.23 -8.13
C PHE A 145 -11.00 -22.25 -8.57
N LEU A 146 -11.27 -23.01 -9.63
CA LEU A 146 -10.26 -23.79 -10.34
C LEU A 146 -9.32 -22.82 -11.08
N VAL A 147 -8.05 -22.80 -10.69
CA VAL A 147 -7.06 -21.85 -11.20
C VAL A 147 -5.92 -22.52 -11.99
N GLY A 148 -5.79 -23.84 -11.90
CA GLY A 148 -4.69 -24.54 -12.58
C GLY A 148 -4.63 -26.03 -12.31
N HIS A 149 -3.52 -26.65 -12.73
CA HIS A 149 -3.20 -28.05 -12.52
C HIS A 149 -1.71 -28.24 -12.24
N HIS A 150 -1.36 -29.27 -11.48
CA HIS A 150 0.01 -29.72 -11.24
C HIS A 150 0.03 -31.26 -11.36
N GLY A 151 0.54 -31.76 -12.48
CA GLY A 151 0.37 -33.16 -12.86
C GLY A 151 -1.12 -33.54 -12.96
N ASP A 152 -1.54 -34.55 -12.20
CA ASP A 152 -2.93 -35.01 -12.13
C ASP A 152 -3.77 -34.24 -11.07
N ALA A 153 -3.15 -33.32 -10.31
CA ALA A 153 -3.84 -32.53 -9.30
C ALA A 153 -4.49 -31.29 -9.91
N SER A 154 -5.74 -31.01 -9.55
CA SER A 154 -6.38 -29.72 -9.83
C SER A 154 -6.08 -28.73 -8.70
N ILE A 155 -5.73 -27.50 -9.06
CA ILE A 155 -5.37 -26.42 -8.13
C ILE A 155 -6.56 -25.47 -7.99
N TYR A 156 -7.01 -25.25 -6.75
CA TYR A 156 -8.11 -24.36 -6.41
C TYR A 156 -7.63 -23.19 -5.55
N ALA A 157 -8.13 -21.98 -5.82
CA ALA A 157 -8.00 -20.83 -4.94
C ALA A 157 -9.29 -20.66 -4.14
N LEU A 158 -9.18 -20.54 -2.81
CA LEU A 158 -10.29 -20.19 -1.93
C LEU A 158 -10.27 -18.68 -1.71
N VAL A 159 -11.30 -17.99 -2.17
CA VAL A 159 -11.43 -16.54 -2.03
C VAL A 159 -12.44 -16.24 -0.93
N ASN A 160 -12.04 -15.38 0.01
CA ASN A 160 -12.96 -14.73 0.92
C ASN A 160 -13.40 -13.41 0.33
N ASP A 161 -14.69 -13.29 0.14
CA ASP A 161 -15.34 -12.14 -0.45
C ASP A 161 -15.96 -11.29 0.68
N GLU A 162 -15.11 -10.57 1.40
CA GLU A 162 -15.52 -9.68 2.49
C GLU A 162 -15.28 -8.23 2.10
N TRP A 163 -16.35 -7.43 2.05
CA TRP A 163 -16.23 -6.00 1.80
C TRP A 163 -15.21 -5.35 2.77
N PRO A 164 -14.27 -4.50 2.28
CA PRO A 164 -14.17 -3.96 0.91
C PRO A 164 -13.26 -4.73 -0.06
N SER A 165 -12.66 -5.86 0.34
CA SER A 165 -11.57 -6.52 -0.39
C SER A 165 -11.76 -8.03 -0.52
N SER A 166 -11.39 -8.61 -1.66
CA SER A 166 -11.33 -10.06 -1.76
C SER A 166 -9.94 -10.57 -1.42
N SER A 167 -9.82 -11.41 -0.40
CA SER A 167 -8.55 -12.08 -0.08
C SER A 167 -8.53 -13.49 -0.63
N ILE A 168 -7.43 -13.90 -1.25
CA ILE A 168 -7.17 -15.32 -1.48
C ILE A 168 -6.66 -15.90 -0.16
N GLU A 169 -7.45 -16.78 0.43
CA GLU A 169 -7.20 -17.37 1.74
C GLU A 169 -6.26 -18.58 1.69
N GLY A 170 -6.26 -19.30 0.57
CA GLY A 170 -5.48 -20.52 0.42
C GLY A 170 -5.49 -21.06 -0.99
N LEU A 171 -4.44 -21.82 -1.32
CA LEU A 171 -4.42 -22.71 -2.48
C LEU A 171 -4.59 -24.16 -2.03
N TYR A 172 -5.37 -24.91 -2.78
CA TYR A 172 -5.69 -26.30 -2.48
C TYR A 172 -5.41 -27.17 -3.70
N GLU A 173 -4.78 -28.31 -3.50
CA GLU A 173 -4.70 -29.35 -4.53
C GLU A 173 -5.75 -30.43 -4.26
N ARG A 174 -6.41 -30.87 -5.32
CA ARG A 174 -7.32 -32.01 -5.30
C ARG A 174 -6.78 -33.13 -6.17
N VAL A 175 -6.63 -34.32 -5.58
CA VAL A 175 -6.32 -35.57 -6.29
C VAL A 175 -7.39 -36.60 -5.93
N GLY A 176 -8.26 -36.90 -6.90
CA GLY A 176 -9.44 -37.73 -6.66
C GLY A 176 -10.35 -37.10 -5.60
N GLU A 177 -10.52 -37.79 -4.47
CA GLU A 177 -11.29 -37.31 -3.32
C GLU A 177 -10.44 -36.69 -2.22
N THR A 178 -9.13 -36.61 -2.36
CA THR A 178 -8.25 -35.99 -1.36
C THR A 178 -8.07 -34.52 -1.69
N VAL A 179 -8.18 -33.66 -0.68
CA VAL A 179 -7.92 -32.21 -0.78
C VAL A 179 -6.84 -31.84 0.23
N SER A 180 -5.82 -31.13 -0.23
CA SER A 180 -4.70 -30.67 0.58
C SER A 180 -4.54 -29.16 0.45
N LEU A 181 -4.41 -28.45 1.58
CA LEU A 181 -4.00 -27.05 1.62
C LEU A 181 -2.50 -26.94 1.35
N ILE A 182 -2.13 -26.11 0.37
CA ILE A 182 -0.73 -25.80 0.07
C ILE A 182 -0.22 -24.78 1.08
N GLY A 183 0.58 -25.26 2.04
CA GLY A 183 1.01 -24.50 3.20
C GLY A 183 1.98 -23.38 2.86
N CYS A 184 2.91 -23.59 1.92
CA CYS A 184 3.79 -22.51 1.45
C CYS A 184 3.83 -22.56 -0.08
N PRO A 185 3.02 -21.77 -0.78
CA PRO A 185 2.86 -21.89 -2.23
C PRO A 185 4.04 -21.31 -3.04
N VAL A 186 4.86 -20.44 -2.43
CA VAL A 186 5.93 -19.70 -3.10
C VAL A 186 7.30 -20.21 -2.68
N SER A 187 8.31 -20.08 -3.54
CA SER A 187 9.66 -20.64 -3.33
C SER A 187 10.50 -19.96 -2.23
N ALA A 188 9.90 -19.14 -1.37
CA ALA A 188 10.56 -18.41 -0.28
C ALA A 188 9.86 -18.70 1.07
N ASP A 189 10.43 -18.24 2.19
CA ASP A 189 10.01 -18.51 3.58
C ASP A 189 8.60 -18.03 3.96
N ARG A 190 7.76 -17.69 2.99
CA ARG A 190 6.40 -17.21 3.17
C ARG A 190 5.41 -18.36 3.02
N CYS A 191 5.08 -18.96 4.16
CA CYS A 191 3.96 -19.85 4.29
C CYS A 191 2.67 -19.07 4.51
N SER A 192 1.54 -19.65 4.10
CA SER A 192 0.23 -19.12 4.43
C SER A 192 0.10 -19.03 5.96
N PRO A 193 -0.37 -17.89 6.50
CA PRO A 193 -0.55 -17.72 7.95
C PRO A 193 -1.57 -18.71 8.55
N ARG A 194 -2.36 -19.38 7.71
CA ARG A 194 -3.25 -20.49 8.10
C ARG A 194 -2.50 -21.75 8.57
N VAL A 195 -1.20 -21.87 8.29
CA VAL A 195 -0.35 -22.99 8.73
C VAL A 195 -0.05 -22.93 10.25
N ASP A 196 -0.09 -21.74 10.87
CA ASP A 196 0.37 -21.54 12.26
C ASP A 196 -0.74 -21.68 13.34
N GLY A 197 -1.82 -22.43 13.06
CA GLY A 197 -2.65 -23.02 14.13
C GLY A 197 -4.10 -22.53 14.26
N SER A 198 -4.71 -21.96 13.22
CA SER A 198 -6.16 -21.61 13.23
C SER A 198 -7.06 -22.57 12.44
N LEU A 199 -6.49 -23.49 11.66
CA LEU A 199 -7.22 -24.43 10.81
C LEU A 199 -6.70 -25.87 10.93
N GLU A 200 -6.47 -26.35 12.14
CA GLU A 200 -6.45 -27.80 12.39
C GLU A 200 -7.90 -28.33 12.23
N HIS A 201 -8.43 -28.27 11.01
CA HIS A 201 -9.71 -28.88 10.72
C HIS A 201 -9.50 -30.38 10.53
N PRO A 202 -10.20 -31.24 11.28
CA PRO A 202 -10.10 -32.68 11.10
C PRO A 202 -10.40 -33.02 9.63
N GLY A 203 -9.44 -33.67 8.96
CA GLY A 203 -9.58 -34.12 7.57
C GLY A 203 -8.95 -33.22 6.50
N LEU A 204 -8.48 -32.01 6.81
CA LEU A 204 -7.70 -31.21 5.86
C LEU A 204 -6.22 -31.56 5.98
N LEU A 205 -5.63 -32.08 4.90
CA LEU A 205 -4.18 -32.30 4.82
C LEU A 205 -3.49 -30.97 4.53
N ILE A 206 -2.35 -30.72 5.17
CA ILE A 206 -1.49 -29.56 4.87
C ILE A 206 -0.26 -30.09 4.13
N ASP A 207 -0.09 -29.67 2.89
CA ASP A 207 1.10 -29.93 2.10
C ASP A 207 2.07 -28.76 2.24
N THR A 208 3.13 -28.98 3.01
CA THR A 208 4.22 -28.01 3.19
C THR A 208 5.38 -28.24 2.24
N THR A 209 5.27 -29.19 1.32
CA THR A 209 6.34 -29.61 0.39
C THR A 209 6.13 -29.07 -1.03
N THR A 210 4.88 -29.00 -1.48
CA THR A 210 4.56 -28.44 -2.79
C THR A 210 4.83 -26.93 -2.81
N ARG A 211 5.46 -26.49 -3.90
CA ARG A 211 5.83 -25.11 -4.22
C ARG A 211 5.47 -24.85 -5.68
N TYR A 212 5.08 -23.62 -5.99
CA TYR A 212 4.86 -23.17 -7.36
C TYR A 212 5.81 -22.03 -7.67
N GLU A 213 6.85 -22.33 -8.46
CA GLU A 213 7.88 -21.34 -8.80
C GLU A 213 7.31 -20.15 -9.57
N SER A 214 6.28 -20.38 -10.39
CA SER A 214 5.58 -19.34 -11.15
C SER A 214 4.76 -18.36 -10.31
N LEU A 215 4.51 -18.64 -9.03
CA LEU A 215 3.88 -17.71 -8.08
C LEU A 215 4.90 -16.83 -7.34
N THR A 216 6.20 -17.02 -7.58
CA THR A 216 7.24 -16.16 -7.00
C THR A 216 6.99 -14.71 -7.39
N VAL A 217 7.05 -13.79 -6.42
CA VAL A 217 7.00 -12.34 -6.67
C VAL A 217 8.45 -11.84 -6.80
N PRO A 218 8.91 -11.38 -7.98
CA PRO A 218 10.26 -10.87 -8.14
C PRO A 218 10.46 -9.59 -7.34
N THR A 219 11.60 -9.44 -6.66
CA THR A 219 11.86 -8.28 -5.80
C THR A 219 12.05 -6.98 -6.56
N SER A 220 12.44 -7.05 -7.83
CA SER A 220 12.54 -5.92 -8.74
C SER A 220 12.09 -6.28 -10.15
N ILE A 221 11.36 -5.37 -10.78
CA ILE A 221 10.84 -5.52 -12.13
C ILE A 221 11.13 -4.23 -12.90
N ARG A 222 12.04 -4.32 -13.88
CA ARG A 222 12.31 -3.21 -14.80
C ARG A 222 11.32 -3.18 -15.96
N VAL A 223 10.63 -2.08 -16.21
CA VAL A 223 9.70 -1.95 -17.36
C VAL A 223 10.43 -1.38 -18.56
N SER A 224 11.25 -0.35 -18.34
CA SER A 224 12.01 0.35 -19.36
C SER A 224 13.40 0.75 -18.81
N PRO A 225 14.28 1.36 -19.62
CA PRO A 225 15.52 1.93 -19.11
C PRO A 225 15.30 2.98 -18.01
N THR A 226 14.15 3.67 -18.01
CA THR A 226 13.84 4.81 -17.12
C THR A 226 12.75 4.52 -16.09
N PHE A 227 12.11 3.34 -16.13
CA PHE A 227 11.07 2.96 -15.20
C PHE A 227 11.25 1.53 -14.70
N GLY A 228 11.20 1.37 -13.39
CA GLY A 228 11.15 0.09 -12.70
C GLY A 228 10.33 0.20 -11.43
N VAL A 229 10.00 -0.95 -10.86
CA VAL A 229 9.37 -1.08 -9.55
C VAL A 229 10.11 -2.14 -8.74
N THR A 230 9.93 -2.10 -7.43
CA THR A 230 10.28 -3.21 -6.55
C THR A 230 9.00 -3.84 -5.99
N THR A 231 9.14 -4.91 -5.20
CA THR A 231 8.02 -5.50 -4.45
C THR A 231 8.43 -5.79 -3.01
N THR A 232 9.43 -5.06 -2.51
CA THR A 232 10.06 -5.36 -1.22
C THR A 232 9.17 -4.89 -0.08
N ALA A 233 8.57 -3.71 -0.19
CA ALA A 233 7.66 -3.18 0.81
C ALA A 233 6.34 -3.96 0.83
N THR A 234 5.71 -4.14 -0.35
CA THR A 234 4.48 -4.95 -0.56
C THR A 234 4.67 -6.36 -0.07
N THR A 235 5.82 -6.91 -0.46
CA THR A 235 6.61 -7.92 0.20
C THR A 235 6.37 -8.01 1.70
N ALA A 236 7.11 -7.18 2.43
CA ALA A 236 7.27 -7.19 3.87
C ALA A 236 5.98 -7.05 4.70
N VAL A 237 4.86 -6.59 4.13
CA VAL A 237 3.60 -6.40 4.86
C VAL A 237 3.06 -7.74 5.39
N GLU A 238 3.09 -7.93 6.71
CA GLU A 238 2.71 -9.19 7.38
C GLU A 238 1.23 -9.59 7.15
N TRP A 239 0.34 -8.60 7.05
CA TRP A 239 -1.09 -8.85 6.88
C TRP A 239 -1.50 -9.12 5.43
N ARG A 240 -0.62 -8.83 4.45
CA ARG A 240 -0.90 -9.17 3.05
C ARG A 240 -0.71 -10.67 2.87
N GLY A 241 -1.74 -11.33 2.34
CA GLY A 241 -1.70 -12.76 2.05
C GLY A 241 -0.59 -13.11 1.05
N VAL A 242 -0.08 -14.34 1.12
CA VAL A 242 0.97 -14.86 0.22
C VAL A 242 0.51 -15.04 -1.23
N TYR A 243 -0.77 -14.77 -1.52
CA TYR A 243 -1.43 -15.00 -2.80
C TYR A 243 -1.89 -13.70 -3.49
N GLY A 244 -1.84 -12.56 -2.79
CA GLY A 244 -2.42 -11.30 -3.25
C GLY A 244 -3.94 -11.21 -3.03
N ASP A 245 -4.53 -10.13 -3.56
CA ASP A 245 -5.96 -9.87 -3.59
C ASP A 245 -6.64 -10.70 -4.69
N GLY A 246 -7.81 -11.26 -4.39
CA GLY A 246 -8.63 -12.10 -5.26
C GLY A 246 -9.74 -11.36 -6.00
N GLY A 247 -9.78 -10.03 -5.94
CA GLY A 247 -10.87 -9.19 -6.47
C GLY A 247 -11.10 -9.41 -7.96
N SER A 248 -10.03 -9.64 -8.72
CA SER A 248 -10.11 -10.00 -10.14
C SER A 248 -10.85 -11.33 -10.39
N MET A 249 -10.69 -12.32 -9.51
CA MET A 249 -11.31 -13.65 -9.66
C MET A 249 -12.83 -13.63 -9.49
N VAL A 250 -13.32 -12.68 -8.69
CA VAL A 250 -14.75 -12.52 -8.38
C VAL A 250 -15.44 -11.51 -9.30
N GLY A 251 -14.74 -11.01 -10.33
CA GLY A 251 -15.24 -10.01 -11.27
C GLY A 251 -15.20 -8.56 -10.76
N GLY A 252 -14.51 -8.33 -9.64
CA GLY A 252 -14.24 -7.00 -9.09
C GLY A 252 -12.90 -6.43 -9.55
N SER A 253 -12.53 -5.29 -8.98
CA SER A 253 -11.19 -4.72 -9.14
C SER A 253 -10.30 -5.09 -7.96
N PRO A 254 -8.99 -5.31 -8.17
CA PRO A 254 -8.02 -5.37 -7.08
C PRO A 254 -8.02 -4.11 -6.20
N LEU A 255 -8.54 -2.99 -6.69
CA LEU A 255 -8.67 -1.73 -5.93
C LEU A 255 -9.93 -1.67 -5.05
N GLY A 256 -10.75 -2.73 -5.07
CA GLY A 256 -11.98 -2.84 -4.28
C GLY A 256 -13.21 -3.18 -5.11
N TYR A 257 -14.27 -3.61 -4.41
CA TYR A 257 -15.46 -4.24 -5.00
C TYR A 257 -16.32 -3.38 -5.94
N GLN A 258 -16.04 -2.09 -6.08
CA GLN A 258 -16.91 -1.14 -6.78
C GLN A 258 -16.17 -0.10 -7.58
N VAL A 259 -14.87 -0.28 -7.80
CA VAL A 259 -14.10 0.65 -8.64
C VAL A 259 -13.85 -0.02 -9.99
N PRO A 260 -14.65 0.29 -11.02
CA PRO A 260 -14.28 -0.08 -12.38
C PRO A 260 -12.87 0.41 -12.66
N SER A 261 -11.97 -0.54 -12.91
CA SER A 261 -10.59 -0.24 -13.23
C SER A 261 -10.23 -0.83 -14.58
N GLU A 262 -9.55 -0.04 -15.40
CA GLU A 262 -8.92 -0.48 -16.63
C GLU A 262 -7.52 -0.99 -16.31
N SER A 263 -7.14 -2.15 -16.87
CA SER A 263 -5.82 -2.73 -16.66
C SER A 263 -4.96 -2.58 -17.92
N ARG A 264 -3.81 -1.92 -17.79
CA ARG A 264 -2.76 -1.84 -18.81
C ARG A 264 -1.58 -2.70 -18.40
N THR A 265 -1.22 -3.70 -19.19
CA THR A 265 -0.02 -4.49 -18.94
C THR A 265 1.22 -3.68 -19.31
N LEU A 266 2.09 -3.43 -18.33
CA LEU A 266 3.38 -2.74 -18.52
C LEU A 266 4.48 -3.73 -18.90
N ARG A 267 4.47 -4.92 -18.27
CA ARG A 267 5.44 -5.99 -18.56
C ARG A 267 4.83 -7.36 -18.32
N GLN A 268 4.98 -8.25 -19.30
CA GLN A 268 4.70 -9.68 -19.14
C GLN A 268 5.93 -10.40 -18.59
N ILE A 269 5.74 -11.29 -17.61
CA ILE A 269 6.79 -12.09 -16.97
C ILE A 269 6.26 -13.52 -16.85
N GLY A 270 6.48 -14.32 -17.90
CA GLY A 270 5.93 -15.68 -17.96
C GLY A 270 4.40 -15.63 -17.97
N GLY A 271 3.75 -16.33 -17.05
CA GLY A 271 2.30 -16.22 -16.82
C GLY A 271 1.89 -15.01 -15.97
N ALA A 272 2.83 -14.36 -15.28
CA ALA A 272 2.58 -13.19 -14.45
C ALA A 272 2.69 -11.89 -15.25
N ARG A 273 2.19 -10.79 -14.69
CA ARG A 273 2.24 -9.47 -15.31
C ARG A 273 2.37 -8.36 -14.29
N LEU A 274 3.21 -7.37 -14.58
CA LEU A 274 3.16 -6.06 -13.94
C LEU A 274 2.16 -5.20 -14.71
N VAL A 275 1.20 -4.64 -13.99
CA VAL A 275 0.09 -3.87 -14.57
C VAL A 275 -0.03 -2.52 -13.92
N GLU A 276 -0.58 -1.59 -14.68
CA GLU A 276 -1.16 -0.36 -14.21
C GLU A 276 -2.68 -0.55 -14.18
N LEU A 277 -3.30 -0.18 -13.06
CA LEU A 277 -4.73 -0.20 -12.83
C LEU A 277 -5.20 1.25 -12.78
N ARG A 278 -5.97 1.70 -13.78
CA ARG A 278 -6.54 3.05 -13.84
C ARG A 278 -7.99 3.01 -13.43
N SER A 279 -8.42 3.99 -12.64
CA SER A 279 -9.79 4.06 -12.12
C SER A 279 -10.44 5.39 -12.47
N PRO A 280 -10.87 5.60 -13.74
CA PRO A 280 -11.52 6.85 -14.14
C PRO A 280 -12.76 7.17 -13.29
N ALA A 281 -13.50 6.14 -12.88
CA ALA A 281 -14.70 6.29 -12.07
C ALA A 281 -14.44 6.80 -10.65
N SER A 282 -13.21 6.65 -10.13
CA SER A 282 -12.82 7.19 -8.82
C SER A 282 -12.15 8.56 -8.90
N GLY A 283 -11.95 9.11 -10.10
CA GLY A 283 -11.41 10.45 -10.30
C GLY A 283 -12.49 11.51 -10.15
N VAL A 284 -12.35 12.37 -9.14
CA VAL A 284 -13.29 13.47 -8.86
C VAL A 284 -12.79 14.78 -9.48
N VAL A 285 -11.48 14.99 -9.51
CA VAL A 285 -10.88 16.18 -10.12
C VAL A 285 -10.78 16.01 -11.64
N PRO A 286 -11.37 16.93 -12.44
CA PRO A 286 -11.32 16.84 -13.90
C PRO A 286 -9.91 16.77 -14.46
N GLY A 287 -9.70 15.91 -15.46
CA GLY A 287 -8.39 15.73 -16.11
C GLY A 287 -7.44 14.79 -15.38
N LEU A 288 -7.81 14.30 -14.18
CA LEU A 288 -7.03 13.35 -13.39
C LEU A 288 -7.65 11.96 -13.43
N THR A 289 -6.84 10.95 -13.72
CA THR A 289 -7.24 9.54 -13.65
C THR A 289 -6.42 8.82 -12.58
N PRO A 290 -6.99 8.52 -11.40
CA PRO A 290 -6.30 7.75 -10.37
C PRO A 290 -5.79 6.42 -10.89
N LEU A 291 -4.60 6.03 -10.44
CA LEU A 291 -3.98 4.77 -10.82
C LEU A 291 -3.18 4.12 -9.68
N HIS A 292 -2.94 2.83 -9.86
CA HIS A 292 -2.10 1.99 -9.01
C HIS A 292 -1.28 1.05 -9.89
N TYR A 293 -0.12 0.62 -9.40
CA TYR A 293 0.62 -0.51 -9.98
C TYR A 293 0.37 -1.81 -9.21
N ALA A 294 0.29 -2.93 -9.92
CA ALA A 294 0.11 -4.23 -9.29
C ALA A 294 0.92 -5.33 -9.98
N TYR A 295 1.44 -6.27 -9.21
CA TYR A 295 1.94 -7.54 -9.73
C TYR A 295 0.82 -8.58 -9.70
N VAL A 296 0.39 -9.04 -10.87
CA VAL A 296 -0.67 -10.05 -11.02
C VAL A 296 -0.02 -11.39 -11.34
N THR A 297 -0.29 -12.36 -10.47
CA THR A 297 0.17 -13.75 -10.62
C THR A 297 -0.53 -14.47 -11.78
N PRO A 298 0.03 -15.59 -12.27
CA PRO A 298 -0.61 -16.39 -13.32
C PRO A 298 -2.01 -16.91 -12.96
N MET A 299 -2.30 -17.09 -11.66
CA MET A 299 -3.62 -17.50 -11.18
C MET A 299 -4.61 -16.34 -11.05
N GLY A 300 -4.20 -15.09 -11.29
CA GLY A 300 -5.05 -13.90 -11.23
C GLY A 300 -4.98 -13.11 -9.92
N GLY A 301 -4.32 -13.64 -8.87
CA GLY A 301 -4.11 -12.91 -7.61
C GLY A 301 -3.23 -11.67 -7.80
N ALA A 302 -3.62 -10.54 -7.21
CA ALA A 302 -3.01 -9.24 -7.44
C ALA A 302 -2.34 -8.66 -6.19
N PHE A 303 -1.06 -8.36 -6.27
CA PHE A 303 -0.31 -7.63 -5.25
C PHE A 303 -0.25 -6.16 -5.63
N LEU A 304 -1.14 -5.34 -5.07
CA LEU A 304 -1.06 -3.88 -5.21
C LEU A 304 0.25 -3.37 -4.63
N LEU A 305 1.05 -2.63 -5.40
CA LEU A 305 2.35 -2.18 -4.92
C LEU A 305 2.19 -1.09 -3.86
N GLU A 306 3.01 -1.10 -2.82
CA GLU A 306 3.13 0.02 -1.88
C GLU A 306 3.78 1.23 -2.57
N ALA A 307 3.56 2.44 -2.07
CA ALA A 307 4.23 3.63 -2.60
C ALA A 307 5.76 3.49 -2.61
N LYS A 308 6.33 2.87 -1.56
CA LYS A 308 7.77 2.58 -1.40
C LYS A 308 8.34 1.64 -2.46
N ASP A 309 7.48 0.90 -3.15
CA ASP A 309 7.89 -0.02 -4.21
C ASP A 309 7.93 0.66 -5.60
N VAL A 310 7.49 1.91 -5.69
CA VAL A 310 7.40 2.68 -6.93
C VAL A 310 8.20 3.96 -6.74
N ASP A 311 9.36 4.09 -7.39
CA ASP A 311 10.31 5.20 -7.15
C ASP A 311 9.70 6.60 -7.24
N VAL A 312 8.62 6.76 -8.04
CA VAL A 312 7.90 8.03 -8.20
C VAL A 312 6.73 8.26 -7.25
N ALA A 313 6.42 7.27 -6.43
CA ALA A 313 5.43 7.36 -5.36
C ALA A 313 6.09 7.37 -3.96
N ASP A 314 7.35 6.95 -3.83
CA ASP A 314 8.10 6.99 -2.57
C ASP A 314 8.60 8.41 -2.25
N VAL A 315 7.70 9.26 -1.75
CA VAL A 315 8.00 10.67 -1.47
C VAL A 315 9.11 10.82 -0.42
N ALA A 316 9.20 9.89 0.53
CA ALA A 316 10.29 9.83 1.51
C ALA A 316 11.69 9.74 0.86
N SER A 317 11.79 9.20 -0.35
CA SER A 317 13.05 9.08 -1.09
C SER A 317 13.43 10.35 -1.87
N PHE A 318 12.52 11.32 -1.98
CA PHE A 318 12.75 12.51 -2.80
C PHE A 318 13.80 13.42 -2.17
N ARG A 319 14.64 13.99 -3.03
CA ARG A 319 15.59 15.04 -2.67
C ARG A 319 15.08 16.37 -3.20
N TRP A 320 14.64 17.23 -2.29
CA TRP A 320 14.15 18.56 -2.64
C TRP A 320 15.30 19.55 -2.85
N ASP A 321 15.16 20.41 -3.85
CA ASP A 321 16.20 21.38 -4.26
C ASP A 321 16.41 22.49 -3.23
N ASP A 322 15.40 22.79 -2.42
CA ASP A 322 15.49 23.74 -1.31
C ASP A 322 16.21 23.16 -0.08
N GLY A 323 16.56 21.87 -0.11
CA GLY A 323 17.22 21.16 0.99
C GLY A 323 16.34 20.96 2.23
N VAL A 324 15.04 21.27 2.14
CA VAL A 324 14.10 21.08 3.24
C VAL A 324 13.60 19.65 3.23
N ASP A 325 13.93 18.92 4.29
CA ASP A 325 13.37 17.61 4.55
C ASP A 325 11.89 17.74 4.92
N ARG A 326 11.07 16.82 4.41
CA ARG A 326 9.61 16.87 4.50
C ARG A 326 9.07 15.50 4.93
N PRO A 327 9.48 14.98 6.10
CA PRO A 327 8.97 13.72 6.59
C PRO A 327 7.47 13.83 6.85
N SER A 328 6.74 12.73 6.66
CA SER A 328 5.36 12.66 7.12
C SER A 328 5.32 12.80 8.64
N ALA A 329 4.26 13.40 9.16
CA ALA A 329 3.95 13.31 10.59
C ALA A 329 3.64 11.87 11.03
N TYR A 330 3.33 11.00 10.07
CA TYR A 330 2.97 9.60 10.24
C TYR A 330 3.95 8.74 9.42
N PRO A 331 4.96 8.11 10.03
CA PRO A 331 6.00 7.35 9.32
C PRO A 331 5.48 6.16 8.48
N ASP A 332 4.25 5.71 8.76
CA ASP A 332 3.54 4.72 7.95
C ASP A 332 2.89 5.31 6.69
N ARG A 333 2.85 6.65 6.57
CA ARG A 333 2.28 7.44 5.46
C ARG A 333 3.32 8.32 4.77
N ASP A 334 4.52 7.79 4.55
CA ASP A 334 5.60 8.49 3.85
C ASP A 334 5.49 8.37 2.30
N GLY A 335 4.39 7.81 1.80
CA GLY A 335 4.14 7.58 0.38
C GLY A 335 3.36 8.70 -0.30
N SER A 336 2.93 8.41 -1.53
CA SER A 336 1.97 9.23 -2.25
C SER A 336 0.59 8.57 -2.33
N GLY A 337 -0.43 9.42 -2.34
CA GLY A 337 -1.78 9.09 -2.78
C GLY A 337 -2.09 9.75 -4.13
N ALA A 338 -3.09 9.22 -4.83
CA ALA A 338 -3.58 9.78 -6.06
C ALA A 338 -4.37 11.08 -5.81
N PRO A 339 -3.94 12.24 -6.33
CA PRO A 339 -4.67 13.49 -6.14
C PRO A 339 -6.04 13.42 -6.82
N GLY A 340 -7.09 13.88 -6.11
CA GLY A 340 -8.44 13.88 -6.67
C GLY A 340 -9.10 12.51 -6.75
N ALA A 341 -8.51 11.46 -6.17
CA ALA A 341 -9.18 10.20 -5.99
C ALA A 341 -10.28 10.32 -4.92
N GLN A 342 -11.32 9.50 -5.06
CA GLN A 342 -12.26 9.29 -3.97
C GLN A 342 -11.49 8.72 -2.76
N GLN A 343 -11.88 9.18 -1.57
CA GLN A 343 -11.29 8.72 -0.32
C GLN A 343 -11.39 7.21 -0.14
N CYS A 344 -10.49 6.65 0.67
CA CYS A 344 -10.46 5.23 1.03
C CYS A 344 -10.10 4.25 -0.09
N PHE A 345 -9.74 4.75 -1.26
CA PHE A 345 -9.17 3.94 -2.33
C PHE A 345 -7.66 4.06 -2.34
N LEU A 346 -6.99 2.93 -2.61
CA LEU A 346 -5.55 2.78 -2.41
C LEU A 346 -4.68 3.40 -3.51
N SER A 347 -5.24 4.20 -4.43
CA SER A 347 -4.51 4.69 -5.61
C SER A 347 -3.31 5.55 -5.20
N LEU A 348 -2.16 5.31 -5.85
CA LEU A 348 -0.88 5.93 -5.50
C LEU A 348 -0.63 7.26 -6.21
N LEU A 349 -1.09 7.37 -7.46
CA LEU A 349 -0.81 8.47 -8.37
C LEU A 349 -2.04 8.73 -9.25
N ALA A 350 -2.07 9.84 -9.97
CA ALA A 350 -3.06 10.10 -11.01
C ALA A 350 -2.37 10.46 -12.33
N ALA A 351 -2.83 9.89 -13.45
CA ALA A 351 -2.41 10.33 -14.77
C ALA A 351 -3.08 11.67 -15.10
N GLU A 352 -2.29 12.63 -15.59
CA GLU A 352 -2.76 13.95 -16.02
C GLU A 352 -2.97 13.96 -17.54
N ALA A 353 -4.18 14.30 -17.99
CA ALA A 353 -4.48 14.32 -19.43
C ALA A 353 -3.87 15.53 -20.17
N ASP A 354 -3.85 16.70 -19.52
CA ASP A 354 -3.58 17.99 -20.17
C ASP A 354 -2.46 18.77 -19.44
N HIS A 355 -1.26 18.18 -19.32
CA HIS A 355 -0.14 18.82 -18.66
C HIS A 355 0.33 20.10 -19.38
N VAL A 356 0.55 21.18 -18.63
CA VAL A 356 1.03 22.47 -19.14
C VAL A 356 2.36 22.81 -18.47
N ASP A 357 3.48 22.60 -19.16
CA ASP A 357 4.83 22.77 -18.58
C ASP A 357 5.06 24.10 -17.84
N ALA A 358 4.46 25.21 -18.33
CA ALA A 358 4.62 26.54 -17.73
C ALA A 358 3.95 26.69 -16.34
N ASP A 359 3.02 25.80 -16.01
CA ASP A 359 2.29 25.77 -14.73
C ASP A 359 3.05 25.00 -13.64
N TRP A 360 4.19 24.42 -14.01
CA TRP A 360 5.02 23.58 -13.15
C TRP A 360 6.45 24.13 -13.07
N ARG A 361 7.08 23.91 -11.92
CA ARG A 361 8.48 24.22 -11.70
C ARG A 361 9.21 23.03 -11.14
N ALA A 362 10.46 22.89 -11.57
CA ALA A 362 11.37 21.89 -11.10
C ALA A 362 11.62 22.13 -9.59
N ALA A 363 11.46 21.12 -8.72
CA ALA A 363 11.63 21.28 -7.28
C ALA A 363 12.38 20.15 -6.55
N GLY A 364 12.63 19.01 -7.19
CA GLY A 364 13.38 17.94 -6.56
C GLY A 364 13.75 16.82 -7.50
N THR A 365 14.24 15.72 -6.96
CA THR A 365 14.64 14.52 -7.72
C THR A 365 14.23 13.27 -6.95
N ALA A 366 13.63 12.30 -7.64
CA ALA A 366 13.29 10.99 -7.08
C ALA A 366 14.53 10.09 -6.91
N SER A 367 14.39 8.96 -6.21
CA SER A 367 15.45 7.98 -5.96
C SER A 367 16.18 7.50 -7.22
N ASP A 368 15.45 7.38 -8.33
CA ASP A 368 15.95 6.92 -9.62
C ASP A 368 16.56 8.03 -10.50
N GLY A 369 16.59 9.27 -10.00
CA GLY A 369 17.13 10.42 -10.70
C GLY A 369 16.12 11.19 -11.55
N ARG A 370 14.85 10.78 -11.63
CA ARG A 370 13.82 11.55 -12.34
C ARG A 370 13.55 12.87 -11.64
N ARG A 371 13.25 13.89 -12.45
CA ARG A 371 12.92 15.21 -11.95
C ARG A 371 11.52 15.24 -11.36
N VAL A 372 11.41 15.81 -10.16
CA VAL A 372 10.14 16.10 -9.49
C VAL A 372 9.80 17.57 -9.71
N TRP A 373 8.56 17.81 -10.10
CA TRP A 373 7.99 19.12 -10.38
C TRP A 373 6.88 19.42 -9.39
N VAL A 374 6.65 20.69 -9.10
CA VAL A 374 5.57 21.16 -8.22
C VAL A 374 4.90 22.36 -8.88
N PRO A 375 3.68 22.74 -8.47
CA PRO A 375 3.03 23.92 -9.02
C PRO A 375 3.90 25.17 -8.87
N VAL A 376 3.79 26.10 -9.83
CA VAL A 376 4.38 27.44 -9.72
C VAL A 376 3.88 28.19 -8.47
N PRO A 377 4.61 29.20 -7.96
CA PRO A 377 4.17 29.98 -6.81
C PRO A 377 2.79 30.60 -7.05
N GLY A 378 1.90 30.47 -6.06
CA GLY A 378 0.50 30.88 -6.19
C GLY A 378 -0.42 29.80 -6.76
N GLY A 379 0.12 28.66 -7.19
CA GLY A 379 -0.65 27.52 -7.69
C GLY A 379 -0.95 27.58 -9.19
N ASN A 380 -1.56 26.51 -9.68
CA ASN A 380 -2.11 26.38 -11.02
C ASN A 380 -3.54 25.80 -10.93
N PRO A 381 -4.33 25.77 -12.03
CA PRO A 381 -5.71 25.31 -11.98
C PRO A 381 -5.89 23.92 -11.36
N VAL A 382 -4.98 22.97 -11.64
CA VAL A 382 -5.08 21.61 -11.09
C VAL A 382 -4.75 21.58 -9.60
N SER A 383 -3.75 22.34 -9.13
CA SER A 383 -3.42 22.39 -7.70
C SER A 383 -4.53 22.99 -6.85
N HIS A 384 -5.21 24.02 -7.37
CA HIS A 384 -6.38 24.61 -6.72
C HIS A 384 -7.55 23.62 -6.65
N ALA A 385 -7.80 22.88 -7.73
CA ALA A 385 -8.87 21.89 -7.78
C ALA A 385 -8.60 20.70 -6.84
N VAL A 386 -7.36 20.22 -6.78
CA VAL A 386 -6.93 19.17 -5.84
C VAL A 386 -7.07 19.67 -4.40
N TYR A 387 -6.52 20.84 -4.05
CA TYR A 387 -6.66 21.41 -2.71
C TYR A 387 -8.14 21.53 -2.29
N ALA A 388 -8.99 22.07 -3.16
CA ALA A 388 -10.41 22.20 -2.88
C ALA A 388 -11.07 20.83 -2.61
N HIS A 389 -10.75 19.81 -3.41
CA HIS A 389 -11.25 18.45 -3.21
C HIS A 389 -10.77 17.82 -1.89
N GLU A 390 -9.48 17.88 -1.59
CA GLU A 390 -8.94 17.30 -0.35
C GLU A 390 -9.54 18.01 0.89
N ARG A 391 -9.67 19.33 0.82
CA ARG A 391 -10.34 20.13 1.85
C ARG A 391 -11.80 19.74 2.01
N ASP A 392 -12.58 19.75 0.92
CA ASP A 392 -14.03 19.59 0.97
C ASP A 392 -14.46 18.15 1.25
N SER A 393 -13.62 17.17 0.91
CA SER A 393 -13.89 15.77 1.21
C SER A 393 -13.50 15.38 2.64
N SER A 394 -12.59 16.12 3.29
CA SER A 394 -12.07 15.75 4.62
C SER A 394 -13.18 15.61 5.67
N PHE A 395 -13.05 14.58 6.52
CA PHE A 395 -13.97 14.25 7.60
C PHE A 395 -13.23 13.54 8.73
N THR A 396 -13.33 14.05 9.96
CA THR A 396 -12.69 13.44 11.12
C THR A 396 -13.57 13.52 12.38
N TYR A 397 -13.18 12.82 13.44
CA TYR A 397 -13.79 12.95 14.76
C TYR A 397 -12.89 13.82 15.64
N ASP A 398 -13.41 14.95 16.11
CA ASP A 398 -12.72 15.80 17.06
C ASP A 398 -12.97 15.30 18.49
N GLU A 399 -11.92 14.75 19.10
CA GLU A 399 -12.00 14.22 20.47
C GLU A 399 -12.28 15.31 21.52
N ALA A 400 -11.92 16.57 21.26
CA ALA A 400 -12.10 17.65 22.23
C ALA A 400 -13.57 18.10 22.32
N SER A 401 -14.26 18.15 21.17
CA SER A 401 -15.69 18.45 21.11
C SER A 401 -16.59 17.22 21.17
N GLU A 402 -16.03 16.02 21.03
CA GLU A 402 -16.77 14.75 20.88
C GLU A 402 -17.73 14.76 19.66
N GLU A 403 -17.40 15.54 18.62
CA GLU A 403 -18.21 15.71 17.42
C GLU A 403 -17.46 15.31 16.15
N PHE A 404 -18.21 14.93 15.12
CA PHE A 404 -17.66 14.77 13.79
C PHE A 404 -17.57 16.14 13.11
N VAL A 405 -16.42 16.42 12.50
CA VAL A 405 -16.16 17.64 11.75
C VAL A 405 -15.82 17.30 10.30
N ASP A 406 -16.20 18.17 9.37
CA ASP A 406 -16.00 17.98 7.93
C ASP A 406 -15.40 19.21 7.24
N GLY A 407 -15.04 19.03 5.97
CA GLY A 407 -14.55 20.07 5.11
C GLY A 407 -13.29 20.75 5.65
N ALA A 408 -13.28 22.08 5.56
CA ALA A 408 -12.16 22.90 6.01
C ALA A 408 -11.85 22.78 7.51
N ALA A 409 -12.82 22.41 8.35
CA ALA A 409 -12.58 22.20 9.78
C ALA A 409 -11.83 20.88 10.05
N ALA A 410 -11.98 19.89 9.17
CA ALA A 410 -11.30 18.61 9.24
C ALA A 410 -9.94 18.59 8.53
N TYR A 411 -9.71 19.52 7.59
CA TYR A 411 -8.50 19.54 6.78
C TYR A 411 -7.37 20.36 7.43
N PRO A 412 -6.15 19.80 7.61
CA PRO A 412 -5.10 20.44 8.41
C PRO A 412 -4.33 21.57 7.71
N TYR A 413 -4.57 21.82 6.41
CA TYR A 413 -3.79 22.78 5.62
C TYR A 413 -4.64 23.93 5.07
N THR A 414 -4.09 25.14 5.12
CA THR A 414 -4.49 26.21 4.21
C THR A 414 -3.93 25.95 2.80
N GLU A 415 -4.47 26.63 1.79
CA GLU A 415 -3.99 26.49 0.41
C GLU A 415 -2.53 26.94 0.25
N GLU A 416 -2.14 28.03 0.93
CA GLU A 416 -0.76 28.51 0.95
C GLU A 416 0.17 27.44 1.55
N GLN A 417 -0.22 26.83 2.67
CA GLN A 417 0.56 25.74 3.28
C GLN A 417 0.64 24.53 2.35
N PHE A 418 -0.46 24.15 1.70
CA PHE A 418 -0.48 23.05 0.74
C PHE A 418 0.55 23.25 -0.39
N LEU A 419 0.60 24.45 -0.96
CA LEU A 419 1.54 24.81 -2.02
C LEU A 419 2.99 24.89 -1.52
N ASP A 420 3.22 25.56 -0.39
CA ASP A 420 4.56 25.74 0.20
C ASP A 420 5.18 24.41 0.67
N HIS A 421 4.34 23.47 1.11
CA HIS A 421 4.77 22.13 1.52
C HIS A 421 5.05 21.21 0.34
N HIS A 422 4.86 21.65 -0.90
CA HIS A 422 4.94 20.80 -2.09
C HIS A 422 4.02 19.57 -1.96
N ALA A 423 2.81 19.76 -1.42
CA ALA A 423 1.85 18.67 -1.20
C ALA A 423 1.54 17.92 -2.50
N LEU A 424 1.30 18.66 -3.58
CA LEU A 424 1.13 18.14 -4.93
C LEU A 424 2.44 18.19 -5.70
N PHE A 425 2.79 17.10 -6.37
CA PHE A 425 3.95 17.01 -7.24
C PHE A 425 3.61 16.29 -8.54
N ALA A 426 4.42 16.54 -9.58
CA ALA A 426 4.35 15.89 -10.87
C ALA A 426 5.69 15.26 -11.25
N VAL A 427 5.64 14.14 -11.96
CA VAL A 427 6.80 13.38 -12.40
C VAL A 427 6.45 12.55 -13.63
N GLN A 428 7.42 12.33 -14.51
CA GLN A 428 7.23 11.50 -15.71
C GLN A 428 7.19 10.02 -15.34
N GLY A 429 6.14 9.33 -15.75
CA GLY A 429 5.91 7.89 -15.60
C GLY A 429 6.44 7.07 -16.78
N PRO A 430 5.94 5.83 -16.95
CA PRO A 430 6.15 5.06 -18.17
C PRO A 430 5.67 5.82 -19.41
N ASP A 431 6.36 5.65 -20.53
CA ASP A 431 6.02 6.30 -21.82
C ASP A 431 5.98 7.84 -21.76
N ASP A 432 6.75 8.45 -20.84
CA ASP A 432 6.85 9.90 -20.61
C ASP A 432 5.52 10.59 -20.25
N GLU A 433 4.52 9.81 -19.80
CA GLU A 433 3.24 10.33 -19.31
C GLU A 433 3.44 11.14 -18.01
N TRP A 434 2.69 12.22 -17.84
CA TRP A 434 2.71 12.99 -16.60
C TRP A 434 1.86 12.33 -15.53
N LEU A 435 2.52 11.96 -14.43
CA LEU A 435 1.90 11.42 -13.24
C LEU A 435 1.94 12.46 -12.12
N LEU A 436 0.81 12.63 -11.46
CA LEU A 436 0.67 13.47 -10.29
C LEU A 436 0.60 12.61 -9.05
N GLY A 437 1.30 13.02 -8.01
CA GLY A 437 1.21 12.44 -6.69
C GLY A 437 0.88 13.49 -5.65
N LEU A 438 0.12 13.09 -4.65
CA LEU A 438 -0.16 13.87 -3.47
C LEU A 438 0.59 13.25 -2.31
N ARG A 439 1.31 14.04 -1.52
CA ARG A 439 1.86 13.55 -0.25
C ARG A 439 0.73 12.99 0.62
N GLU A 440 0.88 11.77 1.12
CA GLU A 440 -0.19 11.10 1.86
C GLU A 440 -0.58 11.84 3.15
N ASP A 441 0.34 12.57 3.77
CA ASP A 441 0.05 13.46 4.91
C ASP A 441 -0.76 14.72 4.56
N SER A 442 -0.81 15.06 3.26
CA SER A 442 -1.55 16.20 2.71
C SER A 442 -2.86 15.78 2.02
N ALA A 443 -3.14 14.48 1.96
CA ALA A 443 -4.41 13.94 1.50
C ALA A 443 -5.54 14.28 2.48
N ALA A 444 -6.78 14.13 2.01
CA ALA A 444 -7.95 14.35 2.83
C ALA A 444 -7.90 13.50 4.12
N THR A 445 -8.28 14.11 5.23
CA THR A 445 -8.37 13.40 6.51
C THR A 445 -9.65 12.59 6.53
N VAL A 446 -9.56 11.31 6.88
CA VAL A 446 -10.72 10.41 6.94
C VAL A 446 -10.70 9.65 8.26
N TYR A 447 -11.76 9.76 9.05
CA TYR A 447 -11.90 9.04 10.33
C TYR A 447 -11.85 7.52 10.13
N GLU A 448 -12.73 6.98 9.28
CA GLU A 448 -12.78 5.57 8.91
C GLU A 448 -13.35 5.42 7.50
N CYS A 449 -12.90 4.39 6.79
CA CYS A 449 -13.50 3.96 5.53
C CYS A 449 -14.74 3.12 5.82
N ALA A 450 -15.89 3.56 5.30
CA ALA A 450 -17.22 3.03 5.61
C ALA A 450 -17.85 2.28 4.45
#